data_AF-A0A163A0X2-F1
#
_entry.id   AF-A0A163A0X2-F1
#
_cell.length_a   1.000
_cell.length_b   1.000
_cell.length_c   1.000
_cell.angle_alpha   90.00
_cell.angle_beta   90.00
_cell.angle_gamma   90.00
#
_symmetry.space_group_name_H-M   'P 1'
#
loop_
_entity.id
_entity.type
_entity.pdbx_description
1 polymer ?
#
loop_
_entity_poly.entity_id
_entity_poly.type
_entity_poly.pdbx_seq_one_letter_code
_entity_poly.pdbx_strand_id
1 'polypeptide(L)'
;MKVVVYQKKYKYKSSGLTDFLDVLFVSRMRYLASDLVYEGVPKEDIIKAVKDAMAIMDNSGIILEEHFRPVYTQLKGSLFKDFRMTQKGWFLVLLNLPPGSEFAHKIQLSFCEMLEGR
;
A
#
# COMPACT_ATOMS: atom_id res chain seq x y z
N MET A 1 -26.19 -35.96 24.42
CA MET A 1 -25.60 -34.91 23.56
C MET A 1 -24.35 -34.39 24.24
N LYS A 2 -23.15 -34.63 23.68
CA LYS A 2 -21.88 -34.16 24.26
C LYS A 2 -21.62 -32.75 23.70
N VAL A 3 -21.83 -31.73 24.53
CA VAL A 3 -21.46 -30.35 24.19
C VAL A 3 -20.03 -30.12 24.70
N VAL A 4 -19.12 -29.80 23.78
CA VAL A 4 -17.74 -29.42 24.12
C VAL A 4 -17.66 -27.91 23.99
N VAL A 5 -17.45 -27.23 25.11
CA VAL A 5 -17.28 -25.77 25.13
C VAL A 5 -15.83 -25.46 24.81
N TYR A 6 -15.59 -24.96 23.59
CA TYR A 6 -14.28 -24.45 23.17
C TYR A 6 -14.07 -23.05 23.73
N GLN A 7 -13.21 -22.92 24.74
CA GLN A 7 -12.80 -21.62 25.29
C GLN A 7 -11.44 -21.22 24.72
N LYS A 8 -11.45 -20.33 23.72
CA LYS A 8 -10.24 -19.64 23.26
C LYS A 8 -10.03 -18.41 24.12
N LYS A 9 -8.98 -18.41 24.95
CA LYS A 9 -8.53 -17.18 25.63
C LYS A 9 -7.95 -16.24 24.57
N TYR A 10 -8.74 -15.27 24.13
CA TYR A 10 -8.22 -14.17 23.32
C TYR A 10 -7.22 -13.39 24.18
N LYS A 11 -5.93 -13.50 23.86
CA LYS A 11 -4.93 -12.57 24.39
C LYS A 11 -5.19 -11.23 23.70
N TYR A 12 -6.09 -10.42 24.25
CA TYR A 12 -6.17 -9.00 23.91
C TYR A 12 -4.90 -8.35 24.43
N LYS A 13 -3.89 -8.29 23.56
CA LYS A 13 -2.60 -7.65 23.82
C LYS A 13 -2.59 -6.19 23.35
N SER A 14 -3.66 -5.75 22.68
CA SER A 14 -3.83 -4.38 22.21
C SER A 14 -4.67 -3.58 23.20
N SER A 15 -4.20 -2.38 23.52
CA SER A 15 -4.99 -1.36 24.20
C SER A 15 -6.07 -0.84 23.24
N GLY A 16 -7.21 -0.35 23.74
CA GLY A 16 -8.24 0.26 22.87
C GLY A 16 -7.69 1.40 22.00
N LEU A 17 -6.62 2.07 22.44
CA LEU A 17 -5.93 3.11 21.67
C LEU A 17 -5.19 2.55 20.45
N THR A 18 -4.51 1.40 20.58
CA THR A 18 -3.81 0.78 19.45
C THR A 18 -4.79 0.30 18.37
N ASP A 19 -5.95 -0.25 18.76
CA ASP A 19 -6.98 -0.65 17.80
C ASP A 19 -7.59 0.57 17.09
N PHE A 20 -7.82 1.66 17.83
CA PHE A 20 -8.29 2.92 17.26
C PHE A 20 -7.29 3.50 16.24
N LEU A 21 -6.00 3.54 16.60
CA LEU A 21 -4.95 4.02 15.70
C LEU A 21 -4.86 3.17 14.44
N ASP A 22 -4.93 1.84 14.56
CA ASP A 22 -4.95 0.94 13.42
C ASP A 22 -6.11 1.25 12.46
N VAL A 23 -7.32 1.43 13.00
CA VAL A 23 -8.50 1.80 12.20
C VAL A 23 -8.33 3.17 11.56
N LEU A 24 -7.79 4.14 12.31
CA LEU A 24 -7.54 5.49 11.81
C LEU A 24 -6.53 5.48 10.65
N PHE A 25 -5.40 4.78 10.79
CA PHE A 25 -4.40 4.67 9.73
C PHE A 25 -4.97 3.97 8.50
N VAL A 26 -5.66 2.85 8.69
CA VAL A 26 -6.36 2.16 7.61
C VAL A 26 -7.30 3.13 6.90
N SER A 27 -8.14 3.89 7.61
CA SER A 27 -9.12 4.81 7.00
C SER A 27 -8.51 5.84 6.05
N ARG A 28 -7.21 6.16 6.21
CA ARG A 28 -6.45 7.10 5.37
C ARG A 28 -5.78 6.46 4.16
N MET A 29 -5.68 5.13 4.13
CA MET A 29 -5.11 4.38 3.01
C MET A 29 -6.19 4.23 1.93
N ARG A 30 -6.08 4.97 0.82
CA ARG A 30 -7.10 5.04 -0.24
C ARG A 30 -6.65 4.48 -1.58
N TYR A 31 -5.37 4.13 -1.71
CA TYR A 31 -4.75 3.75 -2.98
C TYR A 31 -4.39 2.26 -2.94
N LEU A 32 -4.59 1.54 -4.05
CA LEU A 32 -4.18 0.15 -4.20
C LEU A 32 -3.06 0.04 -5.24
N ALA A 33 -2.09 -0.84 -5.01
CA ALA A 33 -1.06 -1.10 -6.02
C ALA A 33 -1.68 -1.72 -7.30
N SER A 34 -2.78 -2.48 -7.15
CA SER A 34 -3.54 -3.01 -8.29
C SER A 34 -4.10 -1.95 -9.23
N ASP A 35 -4.30 -0.71 -8.76
CA ASP A 35 -4.86 0.35 -9.60
C ASP A 35 -3.93 0.65 -10.80
N LEU A 36 -2.62 0.49 -10.61
CA LEU A 36 -1.61 0.66 -11.67
C LEU A 36 -1.72 -0.37 -12.80
N VAL A 37 -2.32 -1.54 -12.53
CA VAL A 37 -2.55 -2.55 -13.58
C VAL A 37 -3.57 -2.04 -14.60
N TYR A 38 -4.54 -1.23 -14.17
CA TYR A 38 -5.52 -0.63 -15.06
C TYR A 38 -4.94 0.52 -15.89
N GLU A 39 -3.86 1.14 -15.40
CA GLU A 39 -3.09 2.17 -16.10
C GLU A 39 -2.05 1.59 -17.08
N GLY A 40 -2.02 0.26 -17.25
CA GLY A 40 -1.13 -0.42 -18.19
C GLY A 40 0.29 -0.65 -17.67
N VAL A 41 0.54 -0.49 -16.37
CA VAL A 41 1.85 -0.75 -15.77
C VAL A 41 2.05 -2.27 -15.56
N PRO A 42 3.20 -2.84 -15.99
CA PRO A 42 3.52 -4.25 -15.75
C PRO A 42 3.57 -4.61 -14.26
N LYS A 43 3.16 -5.82 -13.90
CA LYS A 43 3.08 -6.26 -12.49
C LYS A 43 4.45 -6.30 -11.82
N GLU A 44 5.46 -6.71 -12.57
CA GLU A 44 6.84 -6.82 -12.12
C GLU A 44 7.38 -5.43 -11.73
N ASP A 45 7.03 -4.43 -12.52
CA ASP A 45 7.39 -3.03 -12.30
C ASP A 45 6.68 -2.45 -11.08
N ILE A 46 5.38 -2.76 -10.90
CA ILE A 46 4.63 -2.37 -9.70
C ILE A 46 5.26 -2.99 -8.45
N ILE A 47 5.59 -4.28 -8.47
CA ILE A 47 6.20 -4.97 -7.33
C ILE A 47 7.55 -4.34 -6.98
N LYS A 48 8.36 -4.03 -7.99
CA LYS A 48 9.65 -3.38 -7.78
C LYS A 48 9.47 -1.98 -7.18
N ALA A 49 8.60 -1.16 -7.75
CA ALA A 49 8.34 0.20 -7.27
C ALA A 49 7.80 0.24 -5.83
N VAL A 50 6.93 -0.71 -5.46
CA VAL A 50 6.44 -0.85 -4.07
C VAL A 50 7.59 -1.20 -3.12
N LYS A 51 8.46 -2.15 -3.49
CA LYS A 51 9.62 -2.51 -2.67
C LYS A 51 10.59 -1.35 -2.49
N ASP A 52 10.88 -0.64 -3.58
CA ASP A 52 11.78 0.52 -3.57
C ASP A 52 11.19 1.66 -2.70
N ALA A 53 9.89 1.93 -2.83
CA ALA A 53 9.20 2.92 -1.99
C ALA A 53 9.20 2.55 -0.50
N MET A 54 8.96 1.29 -0.17
CA MET A 54 9.07 0.79 1.21
C MET A 54 10.50 0.94 1.73
N ALA A 55 11.51 0.56 0.95
CA ALA A 55 12.91 0.69 1.35
C ALA A 55 13.31 2.16 1.61
N ILE A 56 12.85 3.11 0.78
CA ILE A 56 13.10 4.54 0.98
C ILE A 56 12.49 5.02 2.29
N MET A 57 11.24 4.63 2.58
CA MET A 57 10.59 5.02 3.83
C MET A 57 11.30 4.45 5.05
N ASP A 58 11.62 3.15 5.02
CA ASP A 58 12.30 2.45 6.11
C ASP A 58 13.66 3.09 6.42
N ASN A 59 14.47 3.32 5.38
CA ASN A 59 15.77 3.98 5.50
C ASN A 59 15.68 5.45 5.96
N SER A 60 14.50 6.08 5.82
CA SER A 60 14.24 7.45 6.28
C SER A 60 13.64 7.50 7.69
N GLY A 61 13.54 6.36 8.38
CA GLY A 61 12.93 6.26 9.72
C GLY A 61 11.41 6.44 9.73
N ILE A 62 10.74 6.27 8.59
CA ILE A 62 9.29 6.35 8.47
C ILE A 62 8.69 4.96 8.72
N ILE A 63 7.70 4.87 9.61
CA ILE A 63 7.04 3.61 9.98
C ILE A 63 6.22 3.09 8.79
N LEU A 64 6.58 1.91 8.28
CA LEU A 64 5.96 1.34 7.08
C LEU A 64 4.50 0.99 7.29
N GLU A 65 4.14 0.45 8.46
CA GLU A 65 2.81 -0.03 8.80
C GLU A 65 1.75 1.09 8.79
N GLU A 66 2.18 2.35 8.97
CA GLU A 66 1.31 3.52 8.86
C GLU A 66 1.01 3.92 7.40
N HIS A 67 1.83 3.45 6.46
CA HIS A 67 1.78 3.86 5.05
C HIS A 67 1.44 2.74 4.07
N PHE A 68 1.81 1.49 4.37
CA PHE A 68 1.62 0.30 3.55
C PHE A 68 0.96 -0.79 4.36
N ARG A 69 -0.18 -1.30 3.87
CA ARG A 69 -0.89 -2.41 4.48
C ARG A 69 -1.15 -3.51 3.46
N PRO A 70 -0.66 -4.74 3.70
CA PRO A 70 -0.98 -5.86 2.83
C PRO A 70 -2.48 -6.15 2.92
N VAL A 71 -3.10 -6.33 1.77
CA VAL A 71 -4.51 -6.66 1.63
C VAL A 71 -4.67 -7.76 0.58
N TYR A 72 -5.81 -8.44 0.61
CA TYR A 72 -6.21 -9.31 -0.48
C TYR A 72 -7.30 -8.61 -1.27
N THR A 73 -7.05 -8.42 -2.56
CA THR A 73 -8.01 -7.84 -3.49
C THR A 73 -8.39 -8.88 -4.55
N GLN A 74 -9.51 -8.65 -5.23
CA GLN A 74 -10.00 -9.53 -6.28
C GLN A 74 -9.94 -8.81 -7.61
N LEU A 75 -9.28 -9.44 -8.59
CA LEU A 75 -9.14 -8.91 -9.95
C LEU A 75 -9.55 -10.01 -10.90
N LYS A 76 -10.58 -9.75 -11.70
CA LYS A 76 -11.15 -10.69 -12.68
C LYS A 76 -11.49 -12.06 -12.07
N GLY A 77 -12.07 -12.06 -10.87
CA GLY A 77 -12.47 -13.29 -10.17
C GLY A 77 -11.36 -13.97 -9.37
N SER A 78 -10.09 -13.63 -9.60
CA SER A 78 -8.95 -14.19 -8.89
C SER A 78 -8.57 -13.35 -7.68
N LEU A 79 -8.33 -14.02 -6.54
CA LEU A 79 -7.79 -13.38 -5.34
C LEU A 79 -6.28 -13.22 -5.49
N PHE A 80 -5.75 -12.05 -5.15
CA PHE A 80 -4.30 -11.81 -5.18
C PHE A 80 -3.87 -10.95 -3.98
N LYS A 81 -2.57 -11.03 -3.66
CA LYS A 81 -1.95 -10.19 -2.65
C LYS A 81 -1.66 -8.82 -3.25
N ASP A 82 -2.03 -7.79 -2.51
CA ASP A 82 -1.94 -6.41 -2.92
C ASP A 82 -1.54 -5.54 -1.73
N PHE A 83 -1.23 -4.27 -1.99
CA PHE A 83 -0.92 -3.29 -0.97
C PHE A 83 -1.90 -2.13 -1.06
N ARG A 84 -2.55 -1.84 0.07
CA ARG A 84 -3.28 -0.60 0.29
C ARG A 84 -2.34 0.40 0.93
N MET A 85 -2.38 1.64 0.47
CA MET A 85 -1.44 2.65 0.93
C MET A 85 -2.05 4.03 1.09
N THR A 86 -1.39 4.83 1.93
CA THR A 86 -1.66 6.26 2.07
C THR A 86 -1.22 7.02 0.82
N GLN A 87 -1.63 8.29 0.70
CA GLN A 87 -1.21 9.16 -0.41
C GLN A 87 0.32 9.29 -0.51
N LYS A 88 1.02 9.40 0.63
CA LYS A 88 2.49 9.48 0.66
C LYS A 88 3.14 8.18 0.17
N GLY A 89 2.62 7.02 0.59
CA GLY A 89 3.02 5.72 0.08
C GLY A 89 2.84 5.62 -1.43
N TRP A 90 1.67 6.01 -1.90
CA TRP A 90 1.31 6.03 -3.31
C TRP A 90 2.25 6.89 -4.16
N PHE A 91 2.53 8.12 -3.74
CA PHE A 91 3.42 9.02 -4.48
C PHE A 91 4.85 8.47 -4.57
N LEU A 92 5.38 7.88 -3.51
CA LEU A 92 6.69 7.23 -3.60
C LEU A 92 6.66 6.03 -4.56
N VAL A 93 5.58 5.23 -4.57
CA VAL A 93 5.44 4.14 -5.56
C VAL A 93 5.46 4.70 -6.98
N LEU A 94 4.67 5.74 -7.24
CA LEU A 94 4.62 6.39 -8.56
C LEU A 94 5.98 6.92 -9.02
N LEU A 95 6.73 7.57 -8.13
CA LEU A 95 8.06 8.11 -8.43
C LEU A 95 9.08 7.00 -8.73
N ASN A 96 8.94 5.84 -8.08
CA ASN A 96 9.84 4.69 -8.27
C ASN A 96 9.41 3.74 -9.41
N LEU A 97 8.35 4.07 -10.15
CA LEU A 97 7.99 3.30 -11.34
C LEU A 97 9.11 3.38 -12.39
N PRO A 98 9.48 2.26 -13.02
CA PRO A 98 10.38 2.31 -14.16
C PRO A 98 9.69 3.03 -15.34
N PRO A 99 10.44 3.67 -16.23
CA PRO A 99 9.90 4.47 -17.33
C PRO A 99 9.27 3.61 -18.45
N GLY A 100 9.11 2.30 -18.26
CA GLY A 100 8.67 1.34 -19.27
C GLY A 100 7.18 1.42 -19.63
N SER A 101 6.38 2.24 -18.94
CA SER A 101 4.95 2.45 -19.24
C SER A 101 4.64 3.91 -19.52
N GLU A 102 3.65 4.16 -20.41
CA GLU A 102 3.27 5.52 -20.79
C GLU A 102 2.84 6.36 -19.58
N PHE A 103 2.10 5.71 -18.69
CA PHE A 103 1.63 6.27 -17.44
C PHE A 103 2.78 6.73 -16.53
N ALA A 104 3.81 5.89 -16.34
CA ALA A 104 4.92 6.18 -15.44
C ALA A 104 5.68 7.46 -15.85
N HIS A 105 6.04 7.59 -17.13
CA HIS A 105 6.80 8.77 -17.56
C HIS A 105 5.96 10.05 -17.53
N LYS A 106 4.66 9.99 -17.85
CA LYS A 106 3.76 11.16 -17.73
C LYS A 106 3.67 11.65 -16.29
N ILE A 107 3.54 10.73 -15.34
CA ILE A 107 3.51 11.07 -13.91
C ILE A 107 4.85 11.65 -13.45
N GLN A 108 5.97 11.04 -13.83
CA GLN A 108 7.29 11.53 -13.44
C GLN A 108 7.56 12.94 -13.99
N LEU A 109 7.21 13.20 -15.26
CA LEU A 109 7.32 14.52 -15.86
C LEU A 109 6.38 15.53 -15.19
N SER A 110 5.14 15.16 -14.89
CA SER A 110 4.21 16.07 -14.19
C SER A 110 4.70 16.42 -12.79
N PHE A 111 5.37 15.49 -12.08
CA PHE A 111 6.06 15.80 -10.84
C PHE A 111 7.19 16.82 -11.04
N CYS A 112 7.99 16.71 -12.10
CA CYS A 112 9.01 17.70 -12.43
C CYS A 112 8.39 19.07 -12.71
N GLU A 113 7.37 19.15 -13.57
CA GLU A 113 6.66 20.39 -13.90
C GLU A 113 6.04 21.06 -12.66
N MET A 114 5.47 20.26 -11.75
CA MET A 114 4.94 20.76 -10.47
C MET A 114 6.02 21.34 -9.54
N LEU A 115 7.26 20.83 -9.62
CA LEU A 115 8.39 21.30 -8.82
C LEU A 115 9.08 22.52 -9.46
N GLU A 116 9.09 22.59 -10.79
CA GLU A 116 9.63 23.71 -11.57
C GLU A 116 8.70 24.95 -11.54
N GLY A 117 7.39 24.73 -11.40
CA GLY A 117 6.38 25.77 -11.22
C GLY A 117 6.31 26.38 -9.81
N ARG A 118 7.38 26.30 -9.03
CA ARG A 118 7.55 26.95 -7.73
C ARG A 118 8.71 27.93 -7.72
#